data_AF-A0A8J7HJK7-F1
#
_entry.id   AF-A0A8J7HJK7-F1
#
_cell.length_a   1.000
_cell.length_b   1.000
_cell.length_c   1.000
_cell.angle_alpha   90.00
_cell.angle_beta   90.00
_cell.angle_gamma   90.00
#
_symmetry.space_group_name_H-M   'P 1'
#
loop_
_entity.id
_entity.type
_entity.pdbx_description
1 polymer ?
#
loop_
_entity_poly.entity_id
_entity_poly.type
_entity_poly.pdbx_seq_one_letter_code
_entity_poly.pdbx_strand_id
1 'polypeptide(L)' 'MELRVRIGERLEYETSLGKTGSGTVLEVAEITGFIKLRNQLGIETWVDVEDIYLKDEDEDEQNNNG' A
#
# COMPACT_ATOMS: atom_id res chain seq x y z
N MET A 1 -3.27 11.19 -10.72
CA MET A 1 -2.87 11.11 -9.30
C MET A 1 -1.40 10.74 -9.28
N GLU A 2 -0.54 11.39 -8.49
CA GLU A 2 0.89 11.04 -8.40
C GLU A 2 1.11 10.28 -7.08
N LEU A 3 1.43 8.98 -7.15
CA LEU A 3 1.65 8.14 -5.97
C LEU A 3 3.06 8.38 -5.41
N ARG A 4 3.17 8.89 -4.18
CA ARG A 4 4.47 9.14 -3.52
C ARG A 4 4.76 8.08 -2.46
N VAL A 5 5.27 6.93 -2.90
CA VAL A 5 5.62 5.81 -2.00
C VAL A 5 7.10 5.84 -1.62
N ARG A 6 7.42 5.53 -0.36
CA ARG A 6 8.80 5.36 0.11
C ARG A 6 9.12 3.92 0.49
N ILE A 7 10.38 3.52 0.29
CA ILE A 7 10.89 2.26 0.82
C ILE A 7 10.77 2.27 2.36
N GLY A 8 10.28 1.17 2.92
CA GLY A 8 10.00 1.02 4.35
C GLY A 8 8.60 1.46 4.77
N GLU A 9 7.86 2.15 3.91
CA GLU A 9 6.46 2.51 4.15
C GLU A 9 5.57 1.26 4.14
N ARG A 10 4.47 1.29 4.89
CA ARG A 10 3.48 0.20 4.88
C ARG A 10 2.29 0.63 4.05
N LEU A 11 1.93 -0.21 3.07
CA LEU A 11 0.80 0.01 2.18
C LEU A 11 -0.26 -1.07 2.35
N GLU A 12 -1.49 -0.71 2.02
CA GLU A 12 -2.59 -1.64 1.79
C GLU A 12 -2.84 -1.76 0.28
N TYR A 13 -3.21 -2.95 -0.16
CA TYR A 13 -3.44 -3.23 -1.58
C TYR A 13 -4.59 -4.22 -1.75
N GLU A 14 -5.29 -4.16 -2.88
CA GLU A 14 -6.27 -5.15 -3.31
C GLU A 14 -5.82 -5.72 -4.64
N THR A 15 -5.63 -7.03 -4.71
CA THR A 15 -5.32 -7.68 -5.99
C THR A 15 -6.55 -7.71 -6.89
N SER A 16 -6.35 -7.79 -8.20
CA SER A 16 -7.41 -8.04 -9.20
C SER A 16 -8.39 -9.21 -8.91
N LEU A 17 -8.06 -10.10 -7.97
CA LEU A 17 -8.94 -11.18 -7.50
C LEU A 17 -9.83 -10.78 -6.30
N GLY A 18 -9.84 -9.50 -5.92
CA GLY A 18 -10.58 -8.98 -4.76
C GLY A 18 -9.96 -9.33 -3.41
N LYS A 19 -8.69 -9.75 -3.38
CA LYS A 19 -7.98 -10.06 -2.13
C LYS A 19 -7.23 -8.85 -1.63
N THR A 20 -7.55 -8.42 -0.42
CA THR A 20 -6.84 -7.33 0.26
C THR A 20 -5.65 -7.85 1.05
N GLY A 21 -4.62 -7.02 1.17
CA GLY A 21 -3.39 -7.31 1.90
C GLY A 21 -2.71 -6.05 2.38
N SER A 22 -1.68 -6.22 3.22
CA SER A 22 -0.78 -5.14 3.60
C SER A 22 0.66 -5.60 3.62
N GLY A 23 1.57 -4.69 3.28
CA GLY A 23 3.00 -5.01 3.20
C GLY A 23 3.88 -3.78 3.32
N THR A 24 5.14 -4.02 3.69
CA THR A 24 6.19 -3.02 3.73
C THR A 24 6.87 -2.94 2.37
N VAL A 25 7.05 -1.72 1.87
CA VAL A 25 7.72 -1.45 0.60
C VAL A 25 9.19 -1.80 0.70
N LEU A 26 9.63 -2.67 -0.19
CA LEU A 26 11.03 -3.02 -0.37
C LEU A 26 11.66 -2.30 -1.57
N GLU A 27 10.89 -2.15 -2.65
CA GLU A 27 11.38 -1.63 -3.93
C GLU A 27 10.24 -0.98 -4.71
N VAL A 28 10.53 0.10 -5.45
CA VAL A 28 9.60 0.79 -6.34
C VAL A 28 10.19 0.77 -7.75
N ALA A 29 9.55 0.05 -8.66
CA ALA A 29 9.95 -0.03 -10.06
C ALA A 29 9.15 0.98 -10.89
N GLU A 30 9.59 2.24 -10.87
CA GLU A 30 8.89 3.38 -11.50
C GLU A 30 8.66 3.20 -13.02
N ILE A 31 9.59 2.54 -13.72
CA ILE A 31 9.49 2.33 -15.17
C ILE A 31 8.32 1.38 -15.52
N THR A 32 8.10 0.37 -14.69
CA THR A 32 7.10 -0.68 -14.95
C THR A 32 5.81 -0.47 -14.17
N GLY A 33 5.77 0.43 -13.20
CA GLY A 33 4.59 0.68 -12.37
C GLY A 33 4.33 -0.41 -11.32
N PHE A 34 5.37 -1.10 -10.85
CA PHE A 34 5.22 -2.15 -9.84
C PHE A 34 5.94 -1.81 -8.54
N ILE A 35 5.38 -2.25 -7.42
CA ILE A 35 5.97 -2.10 -6.09
C ILE A 35 6.17 -3.48 -5.47
N LYS A 36 7.37 -3.74 -4.95
CA LYS A 36 7.67 -4.95 -4.21
C LYS A 36 7.33 -4.75 -2.73
N LEU A 37 6.43 -5.56 -2.21
CA LEU A 37 5.96 -5.51 -0.83
C LEU A 37 6.33 -6.79 -0.08
N ARG A 38 6.61 -6.67 1.22
CA ARG A 38 6.76 -7.81 2.14
C ARG A 38 5.68 -7.78 3.21
N ASN A 39 4.90 -8.85 3.31
CA ASN A 39 3.87 -8.96 4.34
C ASN A 39 4.44 -9.38 5.71
N GLN A 40 3.58 -9.46 6.74
CA GLN A 40 4.00 -9.85 8.10
C GLN A 40 4.51 -11.29 8.21
N LEU A 41 4.18 -12.15 7.24
CA LEU A 41 4.68 -13.53 7.15
C LEU A 41 6.06 -13.61 6.47
N GLY A 42 6.60 -12.48 6.01
CA GLY A 42 7.87 -12.43 5.27
C GLY A 42 7.75 -12.80 3.79
N ILE A 43 6.53 -12.93 3.26
CA ILE A 43 6.29 -13.23 1.85
C ILE A 43 6.46 -11.94 1.04
N GLU A 44 7.25 -12.03 -0.03
CA GLU A 44 7.50 -10.93 -0.96
C GLU A 44 6.62 -11.06 -2.21
N THR A 45 5.92 -9.99 -2.57
CA THR A 45 4.99 -9.95 -3.71
C THR A 45 5.18 -8.66 -4.50
N TRP A 46 5.12 -8.74 -5.82
CA TRP A 46 5.02 -7.57 -6.69
C TRP A 46 3.56 -7.22 -6.90
N VAL A 47 3.22 -5.96 -6.67
CA VAL A 47 1.86 -5.41 -6.78
C VAL A 47 1.88 -4.26 -7.77
N ASP A 48 0.89 -4.20 -8.65
CA ASP A 48 0.71 -3.07 -9.56
C ASP A 48 0.39 -1.81 -8.76
N VAL A 49 0.94 -0.67 -9.16
CA VAL A 49 0.68 0.62 -8.52
C VAL A 49 -0.80 1.00 -8.55
N GLU A 50 -1.56 0.52 -9.55
CA GLU A 50 -3.01 0.75 -9.66
C GLU A 50 -3.82 -0.05 -8.61
N ASP A 51 -3.26 -1.15 -8.10
CA ASP A 51 -3.88 -2.04 -7.11
C ASP A 51 -3.61 -1.56 -5.65
N ILE A 52 -2.89 -0.45 -5.47
CA ILE A 52 -2.48 0.07 -4.17
C ILE A 52 -3.46 1.12 -3.66
N TYR A 53 -3.89 0.94 -2.42
CA TYR A 53 -4.75 1.88 -1.72
C TYR A 53 -3.89 2.59 -0.67
N LEU A 54 -3.68 3.89 -0.88
CA LEU A 54 -3.19 4.73 0.21
C LEU A 54 -4.38 4.92 1.16
N LYS A 55 -4.18 4.60 2.44
CA LYS A 55 -5.04 5.18 3.47
C LYS A 55 -4.83 6.69 3.36
N ASP A 56 -5.81 7.39 2.78
CA ASP A 56 -5.90 8.83 2.96
C ASP A 56 -5.88 9.08 4.48
N GLU A 57 -4.98 9.93 4.97
CA GLU A 57 -4.82 10.25 6.40
C GLU A 57 -5.98 11.11 6.96
N ASP A 58 -7.17 11.08 6.36
CA ASP A 58 -8.39 11.77 6.82
C ASP A 58 -9.57 10.81 6.56
N GLU A 59 -10.28 10.24 7.55
CA GLU A 59 -11.15 10.93 8.51
C GLU A 59 -11.00 10.35 9.94
N ASP A 60 -10.20 11.00 10.79
CA ASP A 60 -10.46 11.07 12.23
C ASP A 60 -11.47 12.23 12.46
N GLU A 61 -12.66 12.16 11.86
CA GLU A 61 -13.78 13.02 12.26
C GLU A 61 -14.61 12.31 13.34
N GLN A 62 -14.53 12.86 14.55
CA GLN A 62 -15.29 12.55 15.77
C GLN A 62 -14.60 11.70 16.86
N ASN A 63 -13.36 12.07 17.21
CA ASN A 63 -13.03 12.21 18.64
C ASN A 63 -13.77 13.46 19.19
N ASN A 64 -15.04 13.30 19.58
CA ASN A 64 -15.72 14.30 20.41
C ASN A 64 -16.00 13.70 21.79
N ASN A 65 -15.11 14.07 22.71
CA ASN A 65 -15.18 13.82 24.13
C ASN A 65 -16.41 14.55 24.72
N GLY A 66 -17.37 13.81 25.27
CA GLY A 66 -18.56 14.31 25.96
C GLY A 66 -19.43 13.20 26.52
#